data_AF-A0A813NBS0-F1
#
_entry.id   AF-A0A813NBS0-F1
#
_cell.length_a   1.000
_cell.length_b   1.000
_cell.length_c   1.000
_cell.angle_alpha   90.00
_cell.angle_beta   90.00
_cell.angle_gamma   90.00
#
_symmetry.space_group_name_H-M   'P 1'
#
loop_
_entity.id
_entity.type
_entity.pdbx_description
1 polymer ?
#
loop_
_entity_poly.entity_id
_entity_poly.type
_entity_poly.pdbx_seq_one_letter_code
_entity_poly.pdbx_strand_id
1 'polypeptide(L)'
;MENPSDKNEETVTTENPTKPLSKNQEKKLRRLEKSLQYKAERRKKEREMRKLKGKQNYAVVEKLNGEKVEIKRKQLKKNLMANSPNKLRLVVDCSFESLMNYSDINHLCKQLTYCYAANRRISEPLQFYMTSCTNRTKELLEKSGLSNWDAHLHDINYLEVFQNESKENLVYLTSDSPNEIEDFDETKVYIIGGLVDHNHHKFLTYNLALKNNLSHARLPIGKFMHMKTRPDWKTAFVSTLPKRKGAEVLEDDSEEESEISDSESTPSKKLKNESETNESKNDTSGQDLNESTQIEKETSQ
;
A
#
# COMPACT_ATOMS: atom_id res chain seq x y z
N MET A 1 66.73 60.25 -41.73
CA MET A 1 67.40 59.08 -42.32
C MET A 1 66.32 58.23 -42.95
N GLU A 2 66.39 58.17 -44.29
CA GLU A 2 65.89 57.18 -45.26
C GLU A 2 64.66 56.30 -44.97
N ASN A 3 63.65 56.47 -45.84
CA ASN A 3 62.63 55.50 -46.30
C ASN A 3 63.30 54.46 -47.25
N PRO A 4 62.71 53.31 -47.70
CA PRO A 4 61.30 53.13 -48.09
C PRO A 4 60.66 51.74 -47.78
N SER A 5 59.32 51.66 -47.65
CA SER A 5 58.37 51.02 -48.59
C SER A 5 58.75 49.66 -49.19
N ASP A 6 57.99 48.61 -48.88
CA ASP A 6 57.48 47.73 -49.94
C ASP A 6 56.16 47.02 -49.57
N LYS A 7 55.27 46.92 -50.57
CA LYS A 7 53.97 46.23 -50.52
C LYS A 7 54.18 44.75 -50.83
N ASN A 8 53.36 43.87 -50.26
CA ASN A 8 52.78 42.77 -51.03
C ASN A 8 51.50 42.24 -50.37
N GLU A 9 50.47 42.13 -51.22
CA GLU A 9 49.17 41.52 -50.98
C GLU A 9 49.26 39.98 -50.98
N GLU A 10 48.14 39.36 -50.58
CA GLU A 10 47.76 37.94 -50.74
C GLU A 10 48.47 36.94 -49.79
N THR A 11 47.80 36.00 -49.11
CA THR A 11 46.56 35.26 -49.36
C THR A 11 45.95 34.76 -48.04
N VAL A 12 44.62 34.76 -47.98
CA VAL A 12 43.81 33.92 -47.10
C VAL A 12 44.10 32.45 -47.42
N THR A 13 44.57 31.68 -46.44
CA THR A 13 44.45 30.21 -46.46
C THR A 13 43.95 29.73 -45.11
N THR A 14 42.66 29.42 -45.14
CA THR A 14 41.96 28.43 -44.32
C THR A 14 42.73 27.11 -44.23
N GLU A 15 42.34 26.31 -43.23
CA GLU A 15 42.65 24.88 -43.01
C GLU A 15 43.74 24.56 -41.98
N ASN A 16 43.31 24.52 -40.71
CA ASN A 16 43.92 23.61 -39.73
C ASN A 16 43.52 22.18 -40.08
N PRO A 17 44.45 21.26 -40.41
CA PRO A 17 44.10 19.86 -40.62
C PRO A 17 43.82 19.21 -39.27
N THR A 18 42.55 18.92 -39.00
CA THR A 18 42.17 18.01 -37.91
C THR A 18 42.83 16.66 -38.19
N LYS A 19 43.87 16.30 -37.43
CA LYS A 19 44.51 14.98 -37.49
C LYS A 19 43.41 13.90 -37.39
N PRO A 20 43.32 12.95 -38.34
CA PRO A 20 42.33 11.89 -38.28
C PRO A 20 42.54 11.08 -37.00
N LEU A 21 41.46 10.87 -36.25
CA LEU A 21 41.52 10.15 -34.98
C LEU A 21 42.06 8.73 -35.20
N SER A 22 42.90 8.26 -34.28
CA SER A 22 43.35 6.88 -34.30
C SER A 22 42.15 5.92 -34.20
N LYS A 23 42.21 4.76 -34.86
CA LYS A 23 41.18 3.70 -34.80
C LYS A 23 40.73 3.38 -33.35
N ASN A 24 41.64 3.51 -32.37
CA ASN A 24 41.33 3.34 -30.96
C ASN A 24 40.57 4.52 -30.34
N GLN A 25 40.88 5.76 -30.74
CA GLN A 25 40.15 6.96 -30.32
C GLN A 25 38.74 6.98 -30.90
N GLU A 26 38.56 6.60 -32.17
CA GLU A 26 37.25 6.44 -32.80
C GLU A 26 36.40 5.36 -32.13
N LYS A 27 37.02 4.22 -31.77
CA LYS A 27 36.34 3.14 -31.05
C LYS A 27 35.90 3.58 -29.64
N LYS A 28 36.72 4.40 -28.96
CA LYS A 28 36.38 4.98 -27.65
C LYS A 28 35.23 5.97 -27.75
N LEU A 29 35.22 6.84 -28.78
CA LEU A 29 34.12 7.77 -29.04
C LEU A 29 32.81 7.04 -29.37
N ARG A 30 32.83 6.04 -30.26
CA ARG A 30 31.65 5.22 -30.56
C ARG A 30 31.09 4.50 -29.33
N ARG A 31 31.96 4.02 -28.43
CA ARG A 31 31.54 3.41 -27.16
C ARG A 31 30.91 4.44 -26.21
N LEU A 32 31.50 5.63 -26.13
CA LEU A 32 30.96 6.72 -25.32
C LEU A 32 29.59 7.17 -25.85
N GLU A 33 29.47 7.36 -27.16
CA GLU A 33 28.22 7.74 -27.83
C GLU A 33 27.14 6.69 -27.63
N LYS A 34 27.44 5.40 -27.84
CA LYS A 34 26.51 4.29 -27.52
C LYS A 34 26.11 4.28 -26.04
N SER A 35 27.05 4.55 -25.12
CA SER A 35 26.76 4.62 -23.68
C SER A 35 25.84 5.81 -23.34
N LEU A 36 26.06 6.96 -23.97
CA LEU A 36 25.22 8.16 -23.81
C LEU A 36 23.82 7.95 -24.37
N GLN A 37 23.71 7.37 -25.57
CA GLN A 37 22.43 6.99 -26.20
C GLN A 37 21.68 5.99 -25.31
N TYR A 38 22.34 4.92 -24.85
CA TYR A 38 21.73 3.94 -23.94
C TYR A 38 21.27 4.57 -22.62
N LYS A 39 22.08 5.44 -22.00
CA LYS A 39 21.68 6.18 -20.79
C LYS A 39 20.49 7.10 -21.06
N ALA A 40 20.44 7.79 -22.19
CA ALA A 40 19.34 8.68 -22.57
C ALA A 40 18.06 7.89 -22.80
N GLU A 41 18.12 6.76 -23.51
CA GLU A 41 16.99 5.88 -23.76
C GLU A 41 16.46 5.27 -22.45
N ARG A 42 17.35 4.80 -21.57
CA ARG A 42 16.99 4.30 -20.24
C ARG A 42 16.26 5.36 -19.42
N ARG A 43 16.76 6.60 -19.41
CA ARG A 43 16.11 7.74 -18.74
C ARG A 43 14.75 8.08 -19.36
N LYS A 44 14.60 7.97 -20.68
CA LYS A 44 13.31 8.19 -21.37
C LYS A 44 12.30 7.12 -20.98
N LYS A 45 12.66 5.84 -21.05
CA LYS A 45 11.83 4.71 -20.61
C LYS A 45 11.44 4.83 -19.13
N GLU A 46 12.39 5.19 -18.26
CA GLU A 46 12.13 5.40 -16.83
C GLU A 46 11.14 6.56 -16.59
N ARG A 47 11.28 7.67 -17.33
CA ARG A 47 10.33 8.80 -17.28
C ARG A 47 8.94 8.41 -17.77
N GLU A 48 8.84 7.65 -18.85
CA GLU A 48 7.56 7.15 -19.38
C GLU A 48 6.90 6.17 -18.42
N MET A 49 7.65 5.21 -17.87
CA MET A 49 7.17 4.31 -16.82
C MET A 49 6.73 5.06 -15.57
N ARG A 50 7.45 6.11 -15.17
CA ARG A 50 7.06 6.97 -14.04
C ARG A 50 5.78 7.74 -14.34
N LYS A 51 5.60 8.24 -15.57
CA LYS A 51 4.34 8.87 -16.01
C LYS A 51 3.19 7.86 -15.99
N LEU A 52 3.41 6.63 -16.47
CA LEU A 52 2.39 5.59 -16.48
C LEU A 52 2.00 5.15 -15.07
N LYS A 53 2.97 4.89 -14.18
CA LYS A 53 2.71 4.62 -12.75
C LYS A 53 2.01 5.78 -12.05
N GLY A 54 2.40 7.02 -12.37
CA GLY A 54 1.72 8.21 -11.88
C GLY A 54 0.25 8.23 -12.30
N LYS A 55 -0.04 7.96 -13.58
CA LYS A 55 -1.42 7.85 -14.08
C LYS A 55 -2.21 6.71 -13.43
N GLN A 56 -1.59 5.55 -13.22
CA GLN A 56 -2.23 4.42 -12.52
C GLN A 56 -2.57 4.79 -11.07
N ASN A 57 -1.66 5.43 -10.35
CA ASN A 57 -1.91 5.91 -8.99
C ASN A 57 -3.03 6.96 -8.93
N TYR A 58 -3.12 7.85 -9.93
CA TYR A 58 -4.26 8.77 -10.05
C TYR A 58 -5.57 8.02 -10.33
N ALA A 59 -5.55 7.00 -11.20
CA ALA A 59 -6.72 6.21 -11.54
C ALA A 59 -7.25 5.38 -10.34
N VAL A 60 -6.39 4.97 -9.41
CA VAL A 60 -6.81 4.32 -8.15
C VAL A 60 -7.66 5.27 -7.30
N VAL A 61 -7.21 6.53 -7.17
CA VAL A 61 -7.96 7.58 -6.44
C VAL A 61 -9.25 7.97 -7.18
N GLU A 62 -9.22 8.08 -8.52
CA GLU A 62 -10.42 8.35 -9.33
C GLU A 62 -11.48 7.26 -9.17
N LYS A 63 -11.09 5.98 -9.07
CA LYS A 63 -12.03 4.87 -8.89
C LYS A 63 -12.68 4.82 -7.51
N LEU A 64 -12.02 5.35 -6.48
CA LEU A 64 -12.57 5.44 -5.12
C LEU A 64 -13.65 6.52 -5.00
N ASN A 65 -13.46 7.66 -5.67
CA ASN A 65 -14.35 8.82 -5.54
C ASN A 65 -15.45 8.90 -6.59
N GLY A 66 -15.51 8.00 -7.57
CA GLY A 66 -16.53 7.99 -8.64
C GLY A 66 -16.44 9.14 -9.66
N GLU A 67 -15.54 10.12 -9.44
CA GLU A 67 -15.35 11.27 -10.31
C GLU A 67 -13.89 11.46 -10.74
N LYS A 68 -13.72 12.09 -11.91
CA LYS A 68 -12.43 12.48 -12.47
C LYS A 68 -11.88 13.68 -11.71
N VAL A 69 -11.29 13.45 -10.53
CA VAL A 69 -10.78 14.54 -9.69
C VAL A 69 -9.44 15.05 -10.25
N GLU A 70 -9.51 15.96 -11.22
CA GLU A 70 -8.34 16.74 -11.66
C GLU A 70 -8.00 17.78 -10.58
N ILE A 71 -7.29 17.34 -9.54
CA ILE A 71 -6.98 18.22 -8.40
C ILE A 71 -5.97 19.27 -8.84
N LYS A 72 -6.46 20.48 -9.05
CA LYS A 72 -5.62 21.63 -9.38
C LYS A 72 -4.73 21.91 -8.17
N ARG A 73 -3.43 22.15 -8.38
CA ARG A 73 -2.48 22.50 -7.30
C ARG A 73 -2.97 23.62 -6.37
N LYS A 74 -3.83 24.51 -6.85
CA LYS A 74 -4.46 25.58 -6.06
C LYS A 74 -5.49 25.05 -5.04
N GLN A 75 -6.21 23.98 -5.36
CA GLN A 75 -7.15 23.32 -4.42
C GLN A 75 -6.39 22.62 -3.29
N LEU A 76 -5.25 21.97 -3.58
CA LEU A 76 -4.40 21.35 -2.55
C LEU A 76 -4.00 22.37 -1.46
N LYS A 77 -3.69 23.62 -1.83
CA LYS A 77 -3.33 24.65 -0.85
C LYS A 77 -4.49 25.06 0.09
N LYS A 78 -5.74 24.82 -0.32
CA LYS A 78 -6.92 25.15 0.49
C LYS A 78 -7.41 23.95 1.31
N ASN A 79 -7.23 22.73 0.78
CA ASN A 79 -7.58 21.49 1.45
C ASN A 79 -6.46 21.03 2.39
N LEU A 80 -6.37 21.72 3.54
CA LEU A 80 -5.43 21.37 4.62
C LEU A 80 -6.07 20.38 5.59
N MET A 81 -5.28 19.47 6.16
CA MET A 81 -5.78 18.48 7.14
C MET A 81 -6.46 19.15 8.33
N ALA A 82 -5.92 20.27 8.82
CA ALA A 82 -6.53 21.05 9.91
C ALA A 82 -7.97 21.51 9.59
N ASN A 83 -8.25 21.81 8.32
CA ASN A 83 -9.55 22.31 7.85
C ASN A 83 -10.49 21.19 7.38
N SER A 84 -10.01 19.95 7.34
CA SER A 84 -10.81 18.82 6.89
C SER A 84 -11.97 18.55 7.84
N PRO A 85 -13.19 18.24 7.35
CA PRO A 85 -14.28 17.76 8.21
C PRO A 85 -13.94 16.38 8.80
N ASN A 86 -13.16 15.56 8.09
CA ASN A 86 -12.72 14.26 8.57
C ASN A 86 -11.66 14.40 9.68
N LYS A 87 -12.01 13.98 10.90
CA LYS A 87 -11.14 14.04 12.07
C LYS A 87 -10.48 12.71 12.43
N LEU A 88 -10.71 11.66 11.62
CA LEU A 88 -10.07 10.36 11.81
C LEU A 88 -8.54 10.51 11.84
N ARG A 89 -7.92 9.91 12.85
CA ARG A 89 -6.47 9.98 13.08
C ARG A 89 -5.83 8.68 12.64
N LEU A 90 -4.97 8.77 11.63
CA LEU A 90 -4.16 7.65 11.16
C LEU A 90 -2.69 7.90 11.46
N VAL A 91 -2.09 6.99 12.21
CA VAL A 91 -0.68 7.01 12.61
C VAL A 91 0.06 5.94 11.84
N VAL A 92 1.22 6.28 11.29
CA VAL A 92 2.21 5.28 10.92
C VAL A 92 3.41 5.33 11.87
N ASP A 93 3.60 4.21 12.55
CA ASP A 93 4.60 3.97 13.58
C ASP A 93 5.94 3.61 12.93
N CYS A 94 6.88 4.57 12.86
CA CYS A 94 8.20 4.38 12.27
C CYS A 94 9.27 3.88 13.25
N SER A 95 8.89 3.29 14.40
CA SER A 95 9.84 2.83 15.42
C SER A 95 10.66 1.59 15.03
N PHE A 96 10.45 1.03 13.84
CA PHE A 96 11.07 -0.22 13.38
C PHE A 96 12.32 -0.05 12.51
N GLU A 97 12.95 1.14 12.47
CA GLU A 97 14.10 1.41 11.59
C GLU A 97 15.23 0.37 11.75
N SER A 98 15.50 -0.07 12.98
CA SER A 98 16.54 -1.07 13.28
C SER A 98 16.27 -2.46 12.69
N LEU A 99 15.04 -2.75 12.30
CA LEU A 99 14.63 -4.02 11.69
C LEU A 99 14.73 -4.01 10.16
N MET A 100 15.03 -2.86 9.55
CA MET A 100 15.08 -2.69 8.11
C MET A 100 16.50 -2.41 7.62
N ASN A 101 16.87 -3.02 6.50
CA ASN A 101 18.07 -2.61 5.78
C ASN A 101 17.80 -1.30 5.02
N TYR A 102 18.86 -0.71 4.44
CA TYR A 102 18.72 0.56 3.72
C TYR A 102 17.73 0.52 2.55
N SER A 103 17.67 -0.60 1.81
CA SER A 103 16.75 -0.75 0.70
C SER A 103 15.30 -0.72 1.19
N ASP A 104 15.03 -1.39 2.31
CA ASP A 104 13.69 -1.45 2.91
C ASP A 104 13.27 -0.12 3.52
N ILE A 105 14.19 0.62 4.16
CA ILE A 105 13.94 2.00 4.59
C ILE A 105 13.60 2.90 3.38
N ASN A 106 14.29 2.73 2.25
CA ASN A 106 13.94 3.46 1.02
C ASN A 106 12.56 3.07 0.47
N HIS A 107 12.15 1.80 0.60
CA HIS A 107 10.81 1.36 0.22
C HIS A 107 9.75 1.95 1.14
N LEU A 108 9.99 1.95 2.45
CA LEU A 108 9.11 2.59 3.43
C LEU A 108 8.94 4.08 3.12
N CYS A 109 10.02 4.83 2.90
CA CYS A 109 9.94 6.25 2.57
C CYS A 109 9.10 6.53 1.31
N LYS A 110 9.17 5.65 0.30
CA LYS A 110 8.33 5.74 -0.89
C LYS A 110 6.86 5.46 -0.58
N GLN A 111 6.56 4.49 0.27
CA GLN A 111 5.20 4.17 0.72
C GLN A 111 4.62 5.33 1.54
N LEU A 112 5.39 5.90 2.47
CA LEU A 112 4.99 7.08 3.26
C LEU A 112 4.68 8.29 2.35
N THR A 113 5.55 8.56 1.38
CA THR A 113 5.33 9.60 0.36
C THR A 113 4.06 9.33 -0.44
N TYR A 114 3.77 8.07 -0.77
CA TYR A 114 2.54 7.69 -1.46
C TYR A 114 1.31 7.91 -0.59
N CYS A 115 1.32 7.45 0.68
CA CYS A 115 0.22 7.61 1.62
C CYS A 115 -0.12 9.10 1.83
N TYR A 116 0.89 9.93 2.11
CA TYR A 116 0.72 11.37 2.24
C TYR A 116 0.09 11.96 0.97
N ALA A 117 0.65 11.65 -0.20
CA ALA A 117 0.18 12.21 -1.44
C ALA A 117 -1.23 11.73 -1.81
N ALA A 118 -1.59 10.48 -1.49
CA ALA A 118 -2.95 9.96 -1.65
C ALA A 118 -3.92 10.72 -0.74
N ASN A 119 -3.60 10.85 0.56
CA ASN A 119 -4.45 11.55 1.50
C ASN A 119 -4.71 13.02 1.10
N ARG A 120 -3.66 13.76 0.70
CA ARG A 120 -3.79 15.14 0.21
C ARG A 120 -4.70 15.30 -1.00
N ARG A 121 -5.00 14.22 -1.71
CA ARG A 121 -5.85 14.21 -2.90
C ARG A 121 -7.29 13.77 -2.63
N ILE A 122 -7.61 13.35 -1.42
CA ILE A 122 -9.00 13.04 -1.06
C ILE A 122 -9.73 14.37 -0.81
N SER A 123 -11.04 14.40 -1.04
CA SER A 123 -11.89 15.57 -0.76
C SER A 123 -11.79 15.98 0.70
N GLU A 124 -11.80 15.00 1.60
CA GLU A 124 -11.75 15.16 3.05
C GLU A 124 -10.55 14.39 3.60
N PRO A 125 -9.35 15.00 3.62
CA PRO A 125 -8.15 14.33 4.07
C PRO A 125 -8.23 13.98 5.56
N LEU A 126 -7.79 12.78 5.94
CA LEU A 126 -7.68 12.39 7.34
C LEU A 126 -6.52 13.09 8.04
N GLN A 127 -6.49 13.06 9.37
CA GLN A 127 -5.37 13.57 10.16
C GLN A 127 -4.21 12.55 10.10
N PHE A 128 -3.19 12.83 9.29
CA PHE A 128 -2.10 11.89 9.02
C PHE A 128 -0.90 12.15 9.93
N TYR A 129 -0.52 11.15 10.71
CA TYR A 129 0.59 11.20 11.67
C TYR A 129 1.72 10.25 11.27
N MET A 130 2.95 10.71 11.49
CA MET A 130 4.16 9.89 11.39
C MET A 130 4.92 10.03 12.71
N THR A 131 5.02 8.95 13.47
CA THR A 131 5.63 8.93 14.80
C THR A 131 6.93 8.12 14.80
N SER A 132 7.82 8.39 15.76
CA SER A 132 9.17 7.81 15.81
C SER A 132 9.95 7.98 14.50
N CYS A 133 9.62 9.03 13.72
CA CYS A 133 10.23 9.29 12.42
C CYS A 133 11.59 9.96 12.61
N THR A 134 12.61 9.17 12.91
CA THR A 134 13.96 9.65 13.27
C THR A 134 15.00 9.21 12.25
N ASN A 135 16.26 9.58 12.50
CA ASN A 135 17.44 9.02 11.84
C ASN A 135 17.32 8.99 10.30
N ARG A 136 17.55 7.81 9.71
CA ARG A 136 17.67 7.64 8.27
C ARG A 136 16.35 7.81 7.56
N THR A 137 15.25 7.40 8.20
CA THR A 137 13.90 7.58 7.68
C THR A 137 13.60 9.07 7.51
N LYS A 138 13.90 9.89 8.54
CA LYS A 138 13.72 11.35 8.48
C LYS A 138 14.58 11.99 7.39
N GLU A 139 15.87 11.64 7.32
CA GLU A 139 16.79 12.17 6.29
C GLU A 139 16.33 11.90 4.85
N LEU A 140 15.80 10.70 4.59
CA LEU A 140 15.31 10.33 3.26
C LEU A 140 14.00 11.02 2.90
N LEU A 141 13.12 11.23 3.90
CA LEU A 141 11.89 11.97 3.72
C LEU A 141 12.13 13.47 3.52
N GLU A 142 13.12 14.07 4.18
CA GLU A 142 13.50 15.47 3.96
C GLU A 142 13.90 15.72 2.50
N LYS A 143 14.60 14.77 1.87
CA LYS A 143 14.91 14.82 0.42
C LYS A 143 13.66 14.78 -0.46
N SER A 144 12.53 14.33 0.07
CA SER A 144 11.21 14.30 -0.57
C SER A 144 10.35 15.53 -0.21
N GLY A 145 10.92 16.49 0.51
CA GLY A 145 10.26 17.75 0.88
C GLY A 145 9.40 17.67 2.13
N LEU A 146 9.74 16.78 3.07
CA LEU A 146 9.01 16.57 4.34
C LEU A 146 8.67 17.86 5.08
N SER A 147 9.59 18.82 5.14
CA SER A 147 9.38 20.16 5.71
C SER A 147 8.19 20.95 5.13
N ASN A 148 7.70 20.60 3.95
CA ASN A 148 6.54 21.23 3.31
C ASN A 148 5.27 20.37 3.36
N TRP A 149 5.30 19.25 4.08
CA TRP A 149 4.16 18.37 4.18
C TRP A 149 3.15 18.92 5.19
N ASP A 150 1.87 18.89 4.81
CA ASP A 150 0.75 19.11 5.71
C ASP A 150 0.44 17.77 6.39
N ALA A 151 1.24 17.40 7.38
CA ALA A 151 1.11 16.16 8.14
C ALA A 151 1.69 16.37 9.54
N HIS A 152 1.25 15.57 10.51
CA HIS A 152 1.73 15.64 11.88
C HIS A 152 2.98 14.76 12.03
N LEU A 153 4.14 15.39 12.19
CA LEU A 153 5.43 14.71 12.23
C LEU A 153 6.00 14.75 13.65
N HIS A 154 6.33 13.58 14.19
CA HIS A 154 6.86 13.44 15.53
C HIS A 154 8.08 12.51 15.56
N ASP A 155 9.13 12.97 16.22
CA ASP A 155 10.35 12.17 16.46
C ASP A 155 10.16 11.18 17.64
N ILE A 156 9.10 11.36 18.43
CA ILE A 156 8.76 10.55 19.62
C ILE A 156 7.72 9.46 19.31
N ASN A 157 7.58 8.49 20.21
CA ASN A 157 6.66 7.35 20.07
C ASN A 157 5.18 7.79 20.11
N TYR A 158 4.32 7.08 19.40
CA TYR A 158 2.88 7.36 19.36
C TYR A 158 2.21 7.33 20.74
N LEU A 159 2.70 6.50 21.68
CA LEU A 159 2.19 6.48 23.05
C LEU A 159 2.41 7.81 23.77
N GLU A 160 3.52 8.50 23.48
CA GLU A 160 3.81 9.82 24.06
C GLU A 160 3.03 10.92 23.35
N VAL A 161 2.90 10.85 22.02
CA VAL A 161 2.10 11.80 21.23
C VAL A 161 0.64 11.80 21.68
N PHE A 162 0.08 10.61 21.94
CA PHE A 162 -1.30 10.41 22.35
C PHE A 162 -1.43 10.07 23.85
N GLN A 163 -0.52 10.57 24.70
CA GLN A 163 -0.54 10.30 26.14
C GLN A 163 -1.83 10.74 26.85
N ASN A 164 -2.56 11.69 26.27
CA ASN A 164 -3.82 12.21 26.80
C ASN A 164 -5.04 11.43 26.30
N GLU A 165 -4.87 10.47 25.40
CA GLU A 165 -5.93 9.60 24.91
C GLU A 165 -6.06 8.36 25.80
N SER A 166 -7.29 7.87 25.97
CA SER A 166 -7.50 6.56 26.58
C SER A 166 -6.88 5.47 25.70
N LYS A 167 -6.17 4.51 26.31
CA LYS A 167 -5.53 3.41 25.59
C LYS A 167 -6.50 2.57 24.76
N GLU A 168 -7.77 2.51 25.16
CA GLU A 168 -8.83 1.82 24.42
C GLU A 168 -9.15 2.47 23.07
N ASN A 169 -8.87 3.77 22.92
CA ASN A 169 -9.05 4.53 21.68
C ASN A 169 -7.88 4.37 20.71
N LEU A 170 -6.75 3.80 21.15
CA LEU A 170 -5.61 3.47 20.30
C LEU A 170 -5.79 2.06 19.75
N VAL A 171 -5.97 1.95 18.43
CA VAL A 171 -6.21 0.69 17.73
C VAL A 171 -5.04 0.38 16.80
N TYR A 172 -4.26 -0.65 17.11
CA TYR A 172 -3.17 -1.10 16.23
C TYR A 172 -3.72 -2.04 15.14
N LEU A 173 -3.58 -1.62 13.88
CA LEU A 173 -3.96 -2.40 12.72
C LEU A 173 -2.87 -3.41 12.38
N THR A 174 -3.18 -4.70 12.52
CA THR A 174 -2.23 -5.79 12.30
C THR A 174 -2.92 -7.01 11.69
N SER A 175 -2.30 -7.65 10.71
CA SER A 175 -2.85 -8.83 10.02
C SER A 175 -3.01 -10.03 10.94
N ASP A 176 -2.22 -10.10 12.02
CA ASP A 176 -2.18 -11.22 12.94
C ASP A 176 -3.27 -11.14 14.04
N SER A 177 -4.03 -10.04 14.09
CA SER A 177 -5.11 -9.87 15.05
C SER A 177 -6.24 -10.88 14.79
N PRO A 178 -6.78 -11.55 15.84
CA PRO A 178 -7.99 -12.35 15.71
C PRO A 178 -9.24 -11.49 15.51
N ASN A 179 -9.21 -10.23 15.98
CA ASN A 179 -10.30 -9.29 15.82
C ASN A 179 -10.26 -8.68 14.42
N GLU A 180 -11.42 -8.52 13.81
CA GLU A 180 -11.58 -7.90 12.50
C GLU A 180 -12.29 -6.55 12.63
N ILE A 181 -11.79 -5.53 11.94
CA ILE A 181 -12.43 -4.21 11.94
C ILE A 181 -13.62 -4.20 10.98
N GLU A 182 -14.74 -3.67 11.45
CA GLU A 182 -15.94 -3.51 10.64
C GLU A 182 -16.05 -2.09 10.07
N ASP A 183 -15.78 -1.09 10.91
CA ASP A 183 -15.86 0.33 10.57
C ASP A 183 -14.81 1.17 11.33
N PHE A 184 -14.57 2.39 10.85
CA PHE A 184 -13.68 3.36 11.47
C PHE A 184 -14.45 4.39 12.31
N ASP A 185 -14.08 4.50 13.57
CA ASP A 185 -14.60 5.48 14.51
C ASP A 185 -13.71 6.72 14.50
N GLU A 186 -14.26 7.88 14.11
CA GLU A 186 -13.53 9.14 14.03
C GLU A 186 -12.95 9.61 15.37
N THR A 187 -13.46 9.10 16.50
CA THR A 187 -12.94 9.42 17.84
C THR A 187 -11.65 8.66 18.15
N LYS A 188 -11.36 7.57 17.43
CA LYS A 188 -10.21 6.69 17.68
C LYS A 188 -8.97 7.10 16.90
N VAL A 189 -7.85 6.50 17.31
CA VAL A 189 -6.54 6.64 16.66
C VAL A 189 -6.13 5.27 16.12
N TYR A 190 -5.99 5.18 14.80
CA TYR A 190 -5.62 3.94 14.12
C TYR A 190 -4.14 3.95 13.80
N ILE A 191 -3.42 2.89 14.16
CA ILE A 191 -1.96 2.80 14.03
C ILE A 191 -1.59 1.71 13.04
N ILE A 192 -0.72 2.02 12.08
CA ILE A 192 -0.14 1.08 11.13
C ILE A 192 1.36 0.99 11.39
N GLY A 193 1.92 -0.22 11.37
CA GLY A 193 3.36 -0.41 11.46
C GLY A 193 4.08 0.11 10.22
N GLY A 194 4.97 1.09 10.39
CA GLY A 194 5.88 1.59 9.36
C GLY A 194 7.06 0.64 9.16
N LEU A 195 6.77 -0.55 8.63
CA LEU A 195 7.72 -1.65 8.50
C LEU A 195 7.64 -2.27 7.10
N VAL A 196 8.81 -2.48 6.49
CA VAL A 196 8.97 -3.27 5.27
C VAL A 196 9.89 -4.44 5.59
N ASP A 197 9.31 -5.60 5.86
CA ASP A 197 10.03 -6.79 6.32
C ASP A 197 9.74 -8.05 5.49
N HIS A 198 8.96 -7.94 4.42
CA HIS A 198 8.48 -9.09 3.65
C HIS A 198 7.77 -10.16 4.50
N ASN A 199 7.11 -9.76 5.60
CA ASN A 199 6.45 -10.64 6.58
C ASN A 199 7.40 -11.63 7.27
N HIS A 200 8.66 -11.22 7.49
CA HIS A 200 9.62 -11.99 8.27
C HIS A 200 9.32 -11.92 9.77
N HIS A 201 8.82 -10.78 10.27
CA HIS A 201 8.54 -10.53 11.68
C HIS A 201 7.06 -10.76 12.02
N LYS A 202 6.63 -12.02 11.93
CA LYS A 202 5.26 -12.42 12.29
C LYS A 202 4.91 -12.01 13.72
N PHE A 203 3.68 -11.57 13.94
CA PHE A 203 3.14 -11.13 15.22
C PHE A 203 3.84 -9.92 15.85
N LEU A 204 4.77 -9.24 15.18
CA LEU A 204 5.54 -8.15 15.79
C LEU A 204 4.65 -7.02 16.31
N THR A 205 3.82 -6.46 15.43
CA THR A 205 2.92 -5.35 15.77
C THR A 205 1.76 -5.80 16.65
N TYR A 206 1.31 -7.06 16.50
CA TYR A 206 0.30 -7.67 17.36
C TYR A 206 0.79 -7.80 18.80
N ASN A 207 1.97 -8.37 19.01
CA ASN A 207 2.59 -8.50 20.32
C ASN A 207 2.91 -7.13 20.92
N LEU A 208 3.29 -6.15 20.10
CA LEU A 208 3.48 -4.78 20.56
C LEU A 208 2.17 -4.16 21.08
N ALA A 209 1.05 -4.39 20.38
CA ALA A 209 -0.27 -3.93 20.82
C ALA A 209 -0.68 -4.59 22.13
N LEU A 210 -0.55 -5.92 22.25
CA LEU A 210 -0.84 -6.66 23.47
C LEU A 210 0.02 -6.17 24.65
N LYS A 211 1.34 -6.04 24.45
CA LYS A 211 2.27 -5.58 25.48
C LYS A 211 1.92 -4.20 26.02
N ASN A 212 1.40 -3.32 25.17
CA ASN A 212 1.04 -1.96 25.55
C ASN A 212 -0.42 -1.82 26.04
N ASN A 213 -1.18 -2.92 26.05
CA ASN A 213 -2.61 -2.97 26.34
C ASN A 213 -3.43 -2.06 25.42
N LEU A 214 -3.19 -2.18 24.11
CA LEU A 214 -3.93 -1.45 23.08
C LEU A 214 -4.97 -2.35 22.43
N SER A 215 -6.05 -1.74 21.94
CA SER A 215 -6.95 -2.42 21.02
C SER A 215 -6.20 -2.80 19.75
N HIS A 216 -6.57 -3.91 19.11
CA HIS A 216 -5.98 -4.34 17.85
C HIS A 216 -7.03 -4.96 16.94
N ALA A 217 -6.87 -4.78 15.64
CA ALA A 217 -7.76 -5.34 14.63
C ALA A 217 -7.03 -5.60 13.31
N ARG A 218 -7.49 -6.58 12.54
CA ARG A 218 -7.08 -6.79 11.14
C ARG A 218 -8.11 -6.19 10.19
N LEU A 219 -7.70 -5.84 8.98
CA LEU A 219 -8.62 -5.45 7.92
C LEU A 219 -9.44 -6.66 7.44
N PRO A 220 -10.71 -6.48 7.04
CA PRO A 220 -11.62 -7.56 6.65
C PRO A 220 -11.33 -8.17 5.27
N ILE A 221 -10.07 -8.21 4.83
CA ILE A 221 -9.63 -8.59 3.47
C ILE A 221 -10.08 -10.01 3.09
N GLY A 222 -10.09 -10.95 4.04
CA GLY A 222 -10.42 -12.35 3.79
C GLY A 222 -11.84 -12.56 3.25
N LYS A 223 -12.81 -11.73 3.70
CA LYS A 223 -14.20 -11.79 3.26
C LYS A 223 -14.39 -11.29 1.83
N PHE A 224 -13.64 -10.25 1.43
CA PHE A 224 -13.79 -9.60 0.12
C PHE A 224 -12.97 -10.23 -1.01
N MET A 225 -12.08 -11.15 -0.68
CA MET A 225 -11.37 -11.95 -1.67
C MET A 225 -12.20 -13.15 -2.14
N HIS A 226 -13.33 -13.48 -1.47
CA HIS A 226 -14.16 -14.64 -1.80
C HIS A 226 -15.69 -14.46 -1.85
N MET A 227 -16.38 -13.45 -1.28
CA MET A 227 -17.83 -13.31 -1.49
C MET A 227 -18.45 -11.92 -1.23
N LYS A 228 -19.70 -11.80 -1.72
CA LYS A 228 -20.64 -10.66 -1.73
C LYS A 228 -20.95 -10.12 -0.33
N THR A 229 -20.71 -8.81 -0.07
CA THR A 229 -21.64 -7.84 0.60
C THR A 229 -20.91 -6.53 1.00
N ARG A 230 -21.72 -5.48 1.22
CA ARG A 230 -21.47 -4.03 1.44
C ARG A 230 -20.55 -3.31 0.42
N PRO A 231 -21.06 -2.25 -0.23
CA PRO A 231 -20.40 -1.61 -1.37
C PRO A 231 -19.06 -0.92 -1.06
N ASP A 232 -18.71 -0.67 0.20
CA ASP A 232 -17.57 0.21 0.54
C ASP A 232 -16.21 -0.51 0.57
N TRP A 233 -16.06 -1.57 1.38
CA TRP A 233 -14.78 -2.29 1.50
C TRP A 233 -14.36 -3.03 0.22
N LYS A 234 -15.32 -3.65 -0.50
CA LYS A 234 -15.05 -4.31 -1.79
C LYS A 234 -14.46 -3.31 -2.79
N THR A 235 -15.05 -2.14 -2.90
CA THR A 235 -14.60 -1.06 -3.78
C THR A 235 -13.21 -0.55 -3.36
N ALA A 236 -13.00 -0.36 -2.05
CA ALA A 236 -11.71 0.03 -1.51
C ALA A 236 -10.59 -0.97 -1.82
N PHE A 237 -10.82 -2.27 -1.62
CA PHE A 237 -9.80 -3.30 -1.89
C PHE A 237 -9.55 -3.49 -3.38
N VAL A 238 -10.58 -3.52 -4.22
CA VAL A 238 -10.44 -3.73 -5.68
C VAL A 238 -9.71 -2.55 -6.34
N SER A 239 -9.94 -1.33 -5.87
CA SER A 239 -9.25 -0.14 -6.38
C SER A 239 -7.79 -0.07 -5.93
N THR A 240 -7.47 -0.48 -4.70
CA THR A 240 -6.14 -0.28 -4.11
C THR A 240 -5.17 -1.45 -4.29
N LEU A 241 -5.67 -2.69 -4.33
CA LEU A 241 -4.84 -3.88 -4.47
C LEU A 241 -4.56 -4.18 -5.96
N PRO A 242 -3.28 -4.35 -6.36
CA PRO A 242 -2.98 -4.71 -7.74
C PRO A 242 -3.52 -6.11 -8.06
N LYS A 243 -4.14 -6.27 -9.24
CA LYS A 243 -4.59 -7.58 -9.74
C LYS A 243 -3.41 -8.56 -9.76
N ARG A 244 -3.46 -9.59 -8.91
CA ARG A 244 -2.49 -10.70 -8.92
C ARG A 244 -2.98 -11.78 -9.89
N LYS A 245 -2.05 -12.55 -10.45
CA LYS A 245 -2.37 -13.74 -11.24
C LYS A 245 -3.09 -14.74 -10.32
N GLY A 246 -4.37 -15.03 -10.60
CA GLY A 246 -5.24 -15.90 -9.78
C GLY A 246 -6.21 -15.19 -8.83
N ALA A 247 -6.21 -13.86 -8.76
CA ALA A 247 -7.28 -13.11 -8.08
C ALA A 247 -8.39 -12.81 -9.10
N GLU A 248 -9.32 -13.74 -9.27
CA GLU A 248 -10.51 -13.53 -10.09
C GLU A 248 -11.62 -12.90 -9.26
N VAL A 249 -12.12 -11.76 -9.72
CA VAL A 249 -13.39 -11.20 -9.26
C VAL A 249 -14.43 -11.88 -10.14
N LEU A 250 -15.21 -12.81 -9.59
CA LEU A 250 -16.33 -13.42 -10.32
C LEU A 250 -17.33 -12.31 -10.67
N GLU A 251 -17.64 -12.17 -11.97
CA GLU A 251 -18.70 -11.28 -12.47
C GLU A 251 -20.07 -11.95 -12.20
N ASP A 252 -21.08 -11.14 -11.88
CA ASP A 252 -22.43 -11.62 -11.58
C ASP A 252 -23.15 -12.02 -12.88
N ASP A 253 -23.53 -13.29 -13.01
CA ASP A 253 -24.64 -13.71 -13.87
C ASP A 253 -25.94 -13.27 -13.18
N SER A 254 -26.46 -12.10 -13.54
CA SER A 254 -27.80 -11.69 -13.15
C SER A 254 -28.83 -12.46 -14.01
N GLU A 255 -29.43 -13.50 -13.44
CA GLU A 255 -30.72 -13.99 -13.93
C GLU A 255 -31.77 -12.89 -13.71
N GLU A 256 -32.35 -12.42 -14.82
CA GLU A 256 -33.51 -11.52 -14.81
C GLU A 256 -34.71 -12.29 -14.22
N GLU A 257 -35.08 -12.01 -12.96
CA GLU A 257 -36.42 -12.34 -12.48
C GLU A 257 -37.41 -11.35 -13.09
N SER A 258 -38.07 -11.77 -14.17
CA SER A 258 -39.25 -11.09 -14.70
C SER A 258 -40.43 -11.29 -13.75
N GLU A 259 -40.97 -10.18 -13.25
CA GLU A 259 -42.27 -10.12 -12.58
C GLU A 259 -43.38 -10.72 -13.47
N ILE A 260 -44.11 -11.71 -12.96
CA ILE A 260 -45.45 -12.04 -13.46
C ILE A 260 -46.41 -12.13 -12.28
N SER A 261 -47.45 -11.30 -12.40
CA SER A 261 -48.57 -11.05 -11.51
C SER A 261 -49.48 -12.27 -11.24
N ASP A 262 -50.06 -12.25 -10.04
CA ASP A 262 -51.15 -13.10 -9.53
C ASP A 262 -52.27 -13.46 -10.52
N SER A 263 -52.67 -14.73 -10.51
CA SER A 263 -54.10 -15.10 -10.50
C SER A 263 -54.30 -16.50 -9.92
N GLU A 264 -55.17 -16.60 -8.92
CA GLU A 264 -55.63 -17.85 -8.31
C GLU A 264 -56.42 -18.74 -9.29
N SER A 265 -56.15 -20.04 -9.27
CA SER A 265 -57.22 -21.06 -9.16
C SER A 265 -56.62 -22.47 -8.95
N THR A 266 -57.06 -23.15 -7.89
CA THR A 266 -57.12 -24.62 -7.80
C THR A 266 -58.60 -25.04 -8.00
N PRO A 267 -59.00 -26.33 -8.16
CA PRO A 267 -58.25 -27.59 -7.98
C PRO A 267 -58.53 -28.71 -9.04
N SER A 268 -57.65 -29.74 -9.12
CA SER A 268 -57.99 -31.18 -8.98
C SER A 268 -57.04 -32.17 -9.70
N LYS A 269 -56.51 -33.11 -8.90
CA LYS A 269 -56.26 -34.56 -9.14
C LYS A 269 -55.56 -35.04 -10.44
N LYS A 270 -54.39 -35.65 -10.28
CA LYS A 270 -54.23 -37.14 -10.36
C LYS A 270 -52.85 -37.62 -9.91
N LEU A 271 -52.87 -38.77 -9.23
CA LEU A 271 -51.77 -39.56 -8.70
C LEU A 271 -50.80 -40.06 -9.80
N LYS A 272 -49.53 -40.26 -9.43
CA LYS A 272 -48.92 -41.60 -9.39
C LYS A 272 -47.67 -41.65 -8.49
N ASN A 273 -47.62 -42.73 -7.73
CA ASN A 273 -46.55 -43.18 -6.84
C ASN A 273 -45.25 -43.43 -7.60
N GLU A 274 -44.10 -43.30 -6.93
CA GLU A 274 -43.33 -44.48 -6.50
C GLU A 274 -42.34 -44.12 -5.39
N SER A 275 -42.39 -44.98 -4.38
CA SER A 275 -41.58 -45.07 -3.18
C SER A 275 -40.29 -45.83 -3.47
N GLU A 276 -39.19 -45.45 -2.84
CA GLU A 276 -38.29 -46.46 -2.26
C GLU A 276 -37.47 -45.87 -1.10
N THR A 277 -37.83 -46.34 0.09
CA THR A 277 -37.10 -46.31 1.35
C THR A 277 -35.87 -47.22 1.27
N ASN A 278 -34.77 -46.84 1.92
CA ASN A 278 -34.04 -47.79 2.74
C ASN A 278 -33.27 -47.10 3.87
N GLU A 279 -33.63 -47.52 5.07
CA GLU A 279 -33.09 -47.13 6.36
C GLU A 279 -32.02 -48.16 6.79
N SER A 280 -31.09 -47.70 7.62
CA SER A 280 -30.48 -48.45 8.73
C SER A 280 -29.42 -49.53 8.43
N LYS A 281 -28.23 -49.31 9.02
CA LYS A 281 -27.63 -50.27 9.97
C LYS A 281 -26.59 -49.57 10.86
N ASN A 282 -26.94 -49.51 12.15
CA ASN A 282 -26.03 -49.40 13.29
C ASN A 282 -25.07 -50.60 13.31
N ASP A 283 -23.87 -50.40 13.85
CA ASP A 283 -23.30 -51.42 14.73
C ASP A 283 -22.46 -50.78 15.84
N THR A 284 -22.67 -51.31 17.03
CA THR A 284 -22.12 -50.91 18.33
C THR A 284 -21.41 -52.10 18.94
N SER A 285 -20.17 -51.91 19.39
CA SER A 285 -19.50 -52.70 20.43
C SER A 285 -18.26 -51.89 20.85
N GLY A 286 -18.00 -51.47 22.10
CA GLY A 286 -18.48 -51.94 23.39
C GLY A 286 -17.34 -52.68 24.11
N GLN A 287 -16.91 -52.10 25.25
CA GLN A 287 -16.06 -52.64 26.34
C GLN A 287 -14.53 -52.61 26.15
N ASP A 288 -13.70 -52.49 27.18
CA ASP A 288 -13.71 -51.89 28.54
C ASP A 288 -12.25 -52.06 29.01
N LEU A 289 -11.74 -51.18 29.89
CA LEU A 289 -11.07 -51.53 31.17
C LEU A 289 -10.24 -50.38 31.76
N ASN A 290 -10.58 -50.07 33.01
CA ASN A 290 -9.84 -49.31 34.02
C ASN A 290 -8.44 -49.89 34.30
N GLU A 291 -7.47 -49.04 34.65
CA GLU A 291 -6.80 -49.15 35.95
C GLU A 291 -6.06 -47.85 36.37
N SER A 292 -6.33 -47.46 37.62
CA SER A 292 -5.61 -46.64 38.60
C SER A 292 -4.08 -46.94 38.60
N THR A 293 -3.12 -46.14 39.08
CA THR A 293 -3.00 -45.42 40.36
C THR A 293 -1.67 -44.63 40.38
N GLN A 294 -1.61 -43.65 41.30
CA GLN A 294 -0.53 -42.81 41.84
C GLN A 294 0.92 -43.32 41.90
N ILE A 295 1.85 -42.36 42.12
CA ILE A 295 3.08 -42.31 42.97
C ILE A 295 4.25 -41.69 42.16
N GLU A 296 5.08 -40.72 42.57
CA GLU A 296 5.44 -40.08 43.86
C GLU A 296 6.12 -38.71 43.62
N LYS A 297 6.21 -37.92 44.70
CA LYS A 297 7.08 -36.74 44.89
C LYS A 297 8.46 -37.15 45.45
N GLU A 298 9.36 -36.16 45.48
CA GLU A 298 10.70 -36.09 46.13
C GLU A 298 11.85 -36.44 45.18
N THR A 299 12.94 -35.66 45.08
CA THR A 299 13.76 -35.14 46.19
C THR A 299 14.48 -33.82 45.85
N SER A 300 14.76 -33.07 46.92
CA SER A 300 15.54 -31.83 47.08
C SER A 300 16.89 -31.73 46.35
N GLN A 301 17.19 -30.53 45.83
CA GLN A 301 18.23 -29.61 46.33
C GLN A 301 18.06 -28.22 45.69
#